data_AF-A0A4R6EJU7-F1
#
_entry.id   AF-A0A4R6EJU7-F1
#
_cell.length_a   1.000
_cell.length_b   1.000
_cell.length_c   1.000
_cell.angle_alpha   90.00
_cell.angle_beta   90.00
_cell.angle_gamma   90.00
#
_symmetry.space_group_name_H-M   'P 1'
#
loop_
_entity.id
_entity.type
_entity.pdbx_description
1 polymer ?
#
loop_
_entity_poly.entity_id
_entity_poly.type
_entity_poly.pdbx_seq_one_letter_code
_entity_poly.pdbx_strand_id
1 'polypeptide(L)'
;MKKRETATALEMAIKRIRHGVPKVVPPGQRLSIAAVAREAGVNNATIHNRHPDIAEKIRQFIGESDETRLDNVRDRLKECQTKLAMLRNEHALLKIDLQRSQSINLRLLKENELLRTNSTNQTNVFTLRK
;
A
#
# COMPACT_ATOMS: atom_id res chain seq x y z
N MET A 1 17.73 -2.30 45.13
CA MET A 1 16.44 -2.42 44.43
C MET A 1 15.88 -3.81 44.68
N LYS A 2 14.67 -3.92 45.22
CA LYS A 2 14.04 -5.23 45.54
C LYS A 2 13.53 -5.88 44.25
N LYS A 3 13.57 -7.22 44.13
CA LYS A 3 13.12 -7.99 42.94
C LYS A 3 11.73 -7.55 42.43
N ARG A 4 10.81 -7.21 43.35
CA ARG A 4 9.45 -6.75 43.02
C ARG A 4 9.41 -5.35 42.38
N GLU A 5 10.29 -4.44 42.79
CA GLU A 5 10.40 -3.10 42.18
C GLU A 5 10.89 -3.19 40.73
N THR A 6 11.83 -4.10 40.45
CA THR A 6 12.31 -4.33 39.07
C THR A 6 11.25 -4.96 38.17
N ALA A 7 10.43 -5.88 38.69
CA ALA A 7 9.35 -6.50 37.93
C ALA A 7 8.26 -5.50 37.56
N THR A 8 7.83 -4.67 38.53
CA THR A 8 6.84 -3.61 38.29
C THR A 8 7.34 -2.54 37.31
N ALA A 9 8.63 -2.17 37.38
CA ALA A 9 9.25 -1.27 36.40
C ALA A 9 9.22 -1.86 34.98
N LEU A 10 9.51 -3.15 34.82
CA LEU A 10 9.46 -3.86 33.54
C LEU A 10 8.04 -3.93 32.97
N GLU A 11 7.05 -4.24 33.80
CA GLU A 11 5.64 -4.26 33.37
C GLU A 11 5.16 -2.88 32.91
N MET A 12 5.54 -1.82 33.63
CA MET A 12 5.25 -0.45 33.21
C MET A 12 5.95 -0.08 31.90
N ALA A 13 7.21 -0.50 31.71
CA ALA A 13 7.95 -0.27 30.48
C ALA A 13 7.27 -0.94 29.28
N ILE A 14 6.79 -2.18 29.42
CA ILE A 14 6.02 -2.89 28.39
C ILE A 14 4.77 -2.10 28.02
N LYS A 15 3.99 -1.67 29.02
CA LYS A 15 2.76 -0.88 28.77
C LYS A 15 3.07 0.43 28.04
N ARG A 16 4.10 1.16 28.46
CA ARG A 16 4.49 2.44 27.82
C ARG A 16 4.88 2.26 26.36
N ILE A 17 5.71 1.26 26.05
CA ILE A 17 6.12 0.98 24.68
C ILE A 17 4.91 0.57 23.83
N ARG A 18 4.00 -0.26 24.37
CA ARG A 18 2.79 -0.69 23.66
C ARG A 18 1.82 0.47 23.38
N HIS A 19 1.67 1.39 24.33
CA HIS A 19 0.83 2.58 24.16
C HIS A 19 1.52 3.72 23.39
N GLY A 20 2.78 3.55 22.97
CA GLY A 20 3.50 4.56 22.19
C GLY A 20 3.94 5.78 23.01
N VAL A 21 3.99 5.67 24.33
CA VAL A 21 4.43 6.74 25.25
C VAL A 21 5.70 6.32 26.03
N PRO A 22 6.80 5.93 25.33
CA PRO A 22 8.07 5.63 26.00
C PRO A 22 8.69 6.92 26.56
N LYS A 23 9.41 6.79 27.67
CA LYS A 23 10.10 7.91 28.35
C LYS A 23 11.58 7.99 27.97
N VAL A 24 12.23 6.86 27.75
CA VAL A 24 13.67 6.76 27.50
C VAL A 24 13.94 6.37 26.06
N VAL A 25 13.14 5.44 25.54
CA VAL A 25 13.29 4.93 24.17
C VAL A 25 12.54 5.84 23.18
N PRO A 26 13.01 5.99 21.92
CA PRO A 26 12.29 6.79 20.92
C PRO A 26 10.83 6.35 20.70
N PRO A 27 9.91 7.31 20.50
CA PRO A 27 8.54 6.99 20.14
C PRO A 27 8.48 6.23 18.81
N GLY A 28 7.61 5.22 18.73
CA GLY A 28 7.49 4.35 17.55
C GLY A 28 8.49 3.18 17.50
N GLN A 29 9.37 3.03 18.50
CA GLN A 29 10.24 1.86 18.58
C GLN A 29 9.44 0.57 18.86
N ARG A 30 9.75 -0.50 18.11
CA ARG A 30 9.12 -1.82 18.28
C ARG A 30 9.36 -2.39 19.68
N LEU A 31 8.34 -3.09 20.19
CA LEU A 31 8.46 -3.86 21.42
C LEU A 31 9.55 -4.92 21.23
N SER A 32 10.60 -4.85 22.04
CA SER A 32 11.70 -5.80 22.05
C SER A 32 12.26 -5.88 23.45
N ILE A 33 12.90 -6.99 23.79
CA ILE A 33 13.50 -7.19 25.12
C ILE A 33 14.53 -6.08 25.41
N ALA A 34 15.32 -5.70 24.41
CA ALA A 34 16.28 -4.59 24.53
C ALA A 34 15.60 -3.21 24.70
N ALA A 35 14.47 -2.95 24.03
CA ALA A 35 13.72 -1.71 24.23
C ALA A 35 13.10 -1.66 25.63
N VAL A 36 12.51 -2.76 26.10
CA VAL A 36 11.93 -2.85 27.45
C VAL A 36 13.01 -2.71 28.53
N ALA A 37 14.18 -3.32 28.34
CA ALA A 37 15.32 -3.22 29.26
C ALA A 37 15.80 -1.77 29.40
N ARG A 38 16.01 -1.08 28.28
CA ARG A 38 16.42 0.34 28.25
C ARG A 38 15.37 1.25 28.89
N GLU A 39 14.09 1.03 28.59
CA GLU A 39 12.98 1.82 29.14
C GLU A 39 12.81 1.62 30.65
N ALA A 40 13.10 0.42 31.16
CA ALA A 40 13.08 0.11 32.59
C ALA A 40 14.40 0.42 33.32
N GLY A 41 15.45 0.83 32.61
CA GLY A 41 16.77 1.12 33.18
C GLY A 41 17.50 -0.12 33.70
N VAL A 42 17.23 -1.30 33.14
CA VAL A 42 17.85 -2.57 33.55
C VAL A 42 18.66 -3.19 32.42
N ASN A 43 19.63 -4.04 32.75
CA ASN A 43 20.40 -4.77 31.75
C ASN A 43 19.55 -5.91 31.15
N ASN A 44 19.77 -6.21 29.87
CA ASN A 44 19.07 -7.26 29.15
C ASN A 44 19.23 -8.65 29.83
N ALA A 45 20.43 -8.93 30.36
CA ALA A 45 20.71 -10.15 31.11
C ALA A 45 19.81 -10.31 32.36
N THR A 46 19.38 -9.20 32.98
CA THR A 46 18.50 -9.23 34.14
C THR A 46 17.12 -9.77 33.80
N ILE A 47 16.60 -9.46 32.60
CA ILE A 47 15.30 -9.95 32.15
C ILE A 47 15.37 -11.47 31.95
N HIS A 48 16.37 -11.94 31.19
CA HIS A 48 16.52 -13.37 30.91
C HIS A 48 16.80 -14.22 32.15
N ASN A 49 17.62 -13.73 33.09
CA ASN A 49 18.07 -14.53 34.24
C ASN A 49 17.16 -14.41 35.46
N ARG A 50 16.55 -13.24 35.69
CA ARG A 50 15.79 -12.95 36.93
C ARG A 50 14.28 -12.95 36.71
N HIS A 51 13.83 -12.68 35.49
CA HIS A 51 12.41 -12.50 35.13
C HIS A 51 12.08 -13.20 33.78
N PRO A 52 12.25 -14.53 33.68
CA PRO A 52 12.00 -15.27 32.43
C PRO A 52 10.53 -15.21 31.99
N ASP A 53 9.60 -15.10 32.95
CA ASP A 53 8.17 -14.88 32.76
C ASP A 53 7.86 -13.59 31.99
N ILE A 54 8.59 -12.51 32.30
CA ILE A 54 8.47 -11.24 31.58
C ILE A 54 9.06 -11.38 30.17
N ALA A 55 10.17 -12.10 30.02
CA ALA A 55 10.77 -12.36 28.71
C ALA A 55 9.81 -13.12 27.78
N GLU A 56 9.10 -14.11 28.31
CA GLU A 56 8.12 -14.90 27.57
C GLU A 56 6.92 -14.05 27.15
N LYS A 57 6.36 -13.23 28.05
CA LYS A 57 5.30 -12.26 27.72
C LYS A 57 5.71 -11.34 26.57
N ILE A 58 6.94 -10.80 26.60
CA ILE A 58 7.44 -9.93 25.53
C ILE A 58 7.48 -10.69 24.19
N ARG A 59 7.96 -11.94 24.19
CA ARG A 59 8.02 -12.77 22.98
C ARG A 59 6.63 -13.09 22.41
N GLN A 60 5.66 -13.40 23.27
CA GLN A 60 4.27 -13.63 22.86
C GLN A 60 3.68 -12.39 22.18
N PHE A 61 3.85 -11.20 22.77
CA PHE A 61 3.39 -9.96 22.17
C PHE A 61 4.07 -9.64 20.83
N ILE A 62 5.37 -9.95 20.70
CA ILE A 62 6.08 -9.78 19.42
C ILE A 62 5.48 -10.71 18.36
N GLY A 63 5.30 -11.99 18.67
CA GLY A 63 4.74 -12.98 17.74
C GLY A 63 3.34 -12.60 17.25
N GLU A 64 2.43 -12.24 18.16
CA GLU A 64 1.06 -11.80 17.82
C GLU A 64 1.07 -10.54 16.94
N SER A 65 1.95 -9.58 17.24
CA SER A 65 2.08 -8.35 16.45
C SER A 65 2.67 -8.58 15.06
N ASP A 66 3.53 -9.57 14.91
CA ASP A 66 4.16 -9.90 13.64
C ASP A 66 3.20 -10.70 12.74
N GLU A 67 2.45 -11.66 13.29
CA GLU A 67 1.45 -12.43 12.55
C GLU A 67 0.34 -11.54 12.00
N THR A 68 -0.29 -10.74 12.87
CA THR A 68 -1.33 -9.78 12.46
C THR A 68 -0.82 -8.79 11.42
N ARG A 69 0.43 -8.33 11.54
CA ARG A 69 1.04 -7.43 10.56
C ARG A 69 1.29 -8.12 9.22
N LEU A 70 1.79 -9.36 9.23
CA LEU A 70 2.04 -10.11 8.00
C LEU A 70 0.74 -10.36 7.23
N ASP A 71 -0.33 -10.71 7.94
CA ASP A 71 -1.64 -10.92 7.31
C ASP A 71 -2.19 -9.62 6.71
N ASN A 72 -2.09 -8.51 7.43
CA ASN A 72 -2.45 -7.19 6.89
C ASN A 72 -1.65 -6.83 5.62
N VAL A 73 -0.35 -7.13 5.58
CA VAL A 73 0.48 -6.88 4.38
C VAL A 73 0.08 -7.80 3.24
N ARG A 74 -0.17 -9.08 3.52
CA ARG A 74 -0.62 -10.06 2.52
C ARG A 74 -1.96 -9.65 1.91
N ASP A 75 -2.91 -9.22 2.73
CA ASP A 75 -4.23 -8.84 2.26
C ASP A 75 -4.20 -7.54 1.44
N ARG A 76 -3.42 -6.54 1.87
CA ARG A 76 -3.15 -5.35 1.05
C ARG A 76 -2.50 -5.70 -0.28
N LEU A 77 -1.54 -6.63 -0.29
CA LEU A 77 -0.89 -7.07 -1.52
C LEU A 77 -1.89 -7.73 -2.47
N LYS A 78 -2.77 -8.61 -1.97
CA LYS A 78 -3.84 -9.23 -2.77
C LYS A 78 -4.78 -8.17 -3.34
N GLU A 79 -5.22 -7.21 -2.54
CA GLU A 79 -6.09 -6.11 -3.01
C GLU A 79 -5.42 -5.27 -4.10
N CYS A 80 -4.13 -4.97 -3.96
CA CYS A 80 -3.39 -4.24 -4.99
C CYS A 80 -3.28 -5.06 -6.27
N GLN A 81 -3.02 -6.37 -6.17
CA GLN A 81 -2.93 -7.27 -7.32
C GLN A 81 -4.27 -7.39 -8.06
N THR A 82 -5.38 -7.53 -7.34
CA THR A 82 -6.72 -7.62 -7.96
C THR A 82 -7.09 -6.32 -8.67
N LYS A 83 -6.87 -5.16 -8.04
CA LYS A 83 -7.09 -3.85 -8.67
C LYS A 83 -6.25 -3.67 -9.92
N LEU A 84 -4.99 -4.07 -9.87
CA LEU A 84 -4.08 -3.95 -11.01
C LEU A 84 -4.45 -4.90 -12.15
N ALA A 85 -4.96 -6.11 -11.86
CA ALA A 85 -5.52 -7.00 -12.87
C ALA A 85 -6.77 -6.39 -13.55
N MET A 86 -7.69 -5.81 -12.76
CA MET A 86 -8.88 -5.13 -13.29
C MET A 86 -8.50 -3.95 -14.20
N LEU A 87 -7.59 -3.09 -13.75
CA LEU A 87 -7.13 -1.93 -14.53
C LEU A 87 -6.43 -2.35 -15.83
N ARG A 88 -5.68 -3.45 -15.83
CA ARG A 88 -5.06 -3.97 -17.06
C ARG A 88 -6.09 -4.47 -18.06
N ASN A 89 -7.14 -5.15 -17.59
CA ASN A 89 -8.23 -5.61 -18.45
C ASN A 89 -9.00 -4.43 -19.03
N GLU A 90 -9.35 -3.44 -18.20
CA GLU A 90 -10.02 -2.22 -18.64
C GLU A 90 -9.18 -1.46 -19.67
N HIS A 91 -7.89 -1.28 -19.42
CA HIS A 91 -6.98 -0.64 -20.35
C HIS A 91 -6.89 -1.39 -21.70
N ALA A 92 -6.89 -2.73 -21.68
CA ALA A 92 -6.89 -3.52 -22.90
C ALA A 92 -8.19 -3.32 -23.71
N LEU A 93 -9.34 -3.30 -23.05
CA LEU A 93 -10.64 -3.04 -23.69
C LEU A 93 -10.71 -1.64 -24.29
N LEU A 94 -10.33 -0.61 -23.51
CA LEU A 94 -10.31 0.78 -23.99
C LEU A 94 -9.39 0.97 -25.20
N LYS A 95 -8.26 0.25 -25.24
CA LYS A 95 -7.34 0.28 -26.39
C LYS A 95 -7.98 -0.32 -27.65
N ILE A 96 -8.74 -1.41 -27.51
CA ILE A 96 -9.48 -2.02 -28.63
C ILE A 96 -10.55 -1.06 -29.15
N ASP A 97 -11.33 -0.45 -28.24
CA ASP A 97 -12.38 0.48 -28.61
C ASP A 97 -11.83 1.74 -29.29
N LEU A 98 -10.70 2.25 -28.81
CA LEU A 98 -9.99 3.37 -29.42
C LEU A 98 -9.54 3.03 -30.84
N GLN A 99 -8.94 1.86 -31.05
CA GLN A 99 -8.52 1.41 -32.39
C GLN A 99 -9.71 1.26 -33.35
N ARG A 100 -10.84 0.72 -32.86
CA ARG A 100 -12.08 0.63 -33.64
C ARG A 100 -12.59 2.01 -34.04
N SER A 101 -12.65 2.96 -33.10
CA SER A 101 -13.08 4.33 -33.35
C SER A 101 -12.17 5.02 -34.37
N GLN A 102 -10.84 4.88 -34.24
CA GLN A 102 -9.87 5.44 -35.18
C GLN A 102 -10.06 4.90 -36.61
N SER A 103 -10.33 3.59 -36.76
CA SER A 103 -10.60 2.98 -38.07
C SER A 103 -11.87 3.54 -38.72
N ILE A 104 -12.95 3.66 -37.93
CA ILE A 104 -14.21 4.24 -38.39
C ILE A 104 -14.01 5.71 -38.78
N ASN A 105 -13.34 6.49 -37.94
CA ASN A 105 -13.06 7.90 -38.21
C ASN A 105 -12.22 8.08 -39.48
N LEU A 106 -11.20 7.25 -39.69
CA LEU A 106 -10.40 7.29 -40.91
C LEU A 106 -11.24 7.01 -42.17
N ARG A 107 -12.15 6.04 -42.09
CA ARG A 107 -13.08 5.74 -43.19
C ARG A 107 -13.99 6.94 -43.49
N LEU A 108 -14.60 7.50 -42.45
CA LEU A 108 -15.50 8.65 -42.58
C LEU A 108 -14.77 9.89 -43.11
N LEU A 109 -13.50 10.10 -42.73
CA LEU A 109 -12.69 11.19 -43.26
C LEU A 109 -12.48 11.04 -44.78
N LYS A 110 -12.11 9.84 -45.24
CA LYS A 110 -11.97 9.55 -46.67
C LYS A 110 -13.28 9.75 -47.44
N GLU A 111 -14.40 9.26 -46.90
CA GLU A 111 -15.71 9.45 -47.51
C GLU A 111 -16.08 10.94 -47.60
N ASN A 112 -15.83 11.71 -46.54
CA ASN A 112 -16.05 13.15 -46.55
C ASN A 112 -15.17 13.88 -47.57
N GLU A 113 -13.90 13.52 -47.71
CA GLU A 113 -13.01 14.08 -48.73
C GLU A 113 -13.54 13.81 -50.15
N LEU A 114 -13.97 12.58 -50.43
CA LEU A 114 -14.57 12.21 -51.72
C LEU A 114 -15.87 12.98 -51.99
N LEU A 115 -16.73 13.13 -50.99
CA LEU A 115 -17.98 13.90 -51.13
C LEU A 115 -17.70 15.39 -51.37
N ARG A 116 -16.72 15.97 -50.69
CA ARG A 116 -16.31 17.38 -50.87
C ARG A 116 -15.74 17.62 -52.26
N THR A 117 -14.87 16.75 -52.74
CA THR A 117 -14.31 16.87 -54.11
C THR A 117 -15.40 16.76 -55.17
N ASN A 118 -16.29 15.78 -55.05
CA ASN A 118 -17.42 15.61 -55.96
C ASN A 118 -18.40 16.80 -55.95
N SER A 119 -18.73 17.35 -54.78
CA SER A 119 -19.57 18.54 -54.64
C SER A 119 -18.93 19.78 -55.27
N THR A 120 -17.62 19.95 -55.09
CA THR A 120 -16.85 21.06 -55.67
C THR A 120 -16.79 20.94 -57.21
N ASN A 121 -16.59 19.73 -57.72
CA ASN A 121 -16.62 19.47 -59.17
C ASN A 121 -17.98 19.77 -59.78
N GLN A 122 -19.09 19.36 -59.13
CA GLN A 122 -20.44 19.68 -59.60
C GLN A 122 -20.69 21.20 -59.63
N THR A 123 -20.24 21.95 -58.61
CA THR A 123 -20.37 23.41 -58.60
C THR A 123 -19.59 24.07 -59.74
N ASN A 124 -18.35 23.63 -59.99
CA ASN A 124 -17.53 24.13 -61.10
C ASN A 124 -18.15 23.85 -62.49
N VAL A 125 -18.76 22.67 -62.69
CA VAL A 125 -19.43 22.34 -63.95
C VAL A 125 -20.68 23.20 -64.16
N PHE A 126 -21.44 23.49 -63.10
CA PHE A 126 -22.59 24.40 -63.18
C PHE A 126 -22.20 25.85 -63.46
N THR A 127 -21.05 26.32 -62.96
CA THR A 127 -20.55 27.67 -63.26
C THR A 127 -20.03 27.83 -64.69
N LEU A 128 -19.55 26.76 -65.32
CA LEU A 128 -19.06 26.76 -66.71
C LEU A 128 -20.17 26.65 -67.77
N ARG A 129 -21.39 26.33 -67.37
CA ARG A 129 -22.56 26.16 -68.27
C ARG A 129 -23.48 27.40 -68.34
N LYS A 130 -23.12 28.50 -67.69
CA LYS A 130 -23.79 29.81 -67.81
C LYS A 130 -22.98 30.74 -68.68
#